data_AF-A0A933E9F4-F1
#
_entry.id   AF-A0A933E9F4-F1
#
_cell.length_a   1.000
_cell.length_b   1.000
_cell.length_c   1.000
_cell.angle_alpha   90.00
_cell.angle_beta   90.00
_cell.angle_gamma   90.00
#
_symmetry.space_group_name_H-M   'P 1'
#
loop_
_entity.id
_entity.type
_entity.pdbx_description
1 polymer ?
#
loop_
_entity_poly.entity_id
_entity_poly.type
_entity_poly.pdbx_seq_one_letter_code
_entity_poly.pdbx_strand_id
1 'polypeptide(L)'
;MTAHIRSVAGPVLSVLLAFWGFGAAADRDVRPVKGRALLEASSLPGEWSSPAPHGDWSHVIQSRTAAPGLRLTFPAADAYRVRVFYRLEGNAAGGLLIGKTSAGSLEPGMWRRVAVDSPFVPKGEPWVLTFRVPEGGRLSVRRVGYRNHLARAGPRILLKPRDGWRASASPTQTGLFLFALALLGAWASMAGPGVGGGDRLARSVWFGGGGAGALLVLQQWMSPYPLHAAPLALGILLLVVAGAGLLMRLTGGGRALLRRAGLAAAGVLVALLLAEGILWAWDPPISRPRIGSYAVYSREFGWLNRPGTQGWQVDVGYHIRINRYGHRGGEHPEKKPAGVFRILGLGDSFTFGWGVAEEDTFLQVLERKLRGAGYRVRVLNAAVPAWHSSQALHYLAREGPRFEPDLVVMSFFMDDVFYQTVENIRKGGKAQELRAEEASERRRRAEGVTHIRLYNAWFNYRKILRAARDYRRRNPYPSFEAERAQLLSHAEHMGFEGNPASVEGLEKMLREWGKVRGERGLPVIFTFIPAGGALGFPELQGHARALQRGSAAHGFPYVDVVSALERQPDPRGLYLHPRDGHMSASGHAVIGEALADLILKGRWLKAKPPRG
;
A
#
# COMPACT_ATOMS: atom_id res chain seq x y z
N MET A 1 4.62 -17.25 56.83
CA MET A 1 4.59 -16.44 55.59
C MET A 1 4.94 -17.19 54.30
N THR A 2 5.84 -18.18 54.30
CA THR A 2 6.23 -18.94 53.08
C THR A 2 5.09 -19.71 52.40
N ALA A 3 4.04 -20.12 53.13
CA ALA A 3 2.87 -20.79 52.56
C ALA A 3 2.00 -19.88 51.65
N HIS A 4 1.85 -18.59 51.97
CA HIS A 4 1.02 -17.64 51.20
C HIS A 4 1.67 -17.15 49.90
N ILE A 5 2.98 -17.32 49.72
CA ILE A 5 3.64 -16.92 48.46
C ILE A 5 3.32 -17.93 47.34
N ARG A 6 3.11 -19.21 47.69
CA ARG A 6 2.62 -20.23 46.74
C ARG A 6 1.19 -19.97 46.27
N SER A 7 0.33 -19.39 47.11
CA SER A 7 -1.09 -19.12 46.76
C SER A 7 -1.31 -17.88 45.88
N VAL A 8 -0.29 -17.05 45.63
CA VAL A 8 -0.38 -15.91 44.68
C VAL A 8 0.35 -16.22 43.37
N ALA A 9 1.48 -16.94 43.42
CA ALA A 9 2.19 -17.37 42.23
C ALA A 9 1.35 -18.32 41.35
N GLY A 10 0.57 -19.22 41.96
CA GLY A 10 -0.36 -20.11 41.25
C GLY A 10 -1.39 -19.36 40.40
N PRO A 11 -2.25 -18.50 40.98
CA PRO A 11 -3.24 -17.72 40.23
C PRO A 11 -2.65 -16.81 39.16
N VAL A 12 -1.52 -16.12 39.43
CA VAL A 12 -0.89 -15.25 38.43
C VAL A 12 -0.33 -16.08 37.26
N LEU A 13 0.31 -17.22 37.52
CA LEU A 13 0.78 -18.12 36.47
C LEU A 13 -0.39 -18.75 35.70
N SER A 14 -1.49 -19.10 36.38
CA SER A 14 -2.73 -19.59 35.75
C SER A 14 -3.42 -18.52 34.89
N VAL A 15 -3.44 -17.26 35.30
CA VAL A 15 -3.97 -16.15 34.48
C VAL A 15 -3.06 -15.89 33.28
N LEU A 16 -1.74 -15.92 33.44
CA LEU A 16 -0.79 -15.83 32.32
C LEU A 16 -0.95 -17.00 31.35
N LEU A 17 -1.12 -18.23 31.84
CA LEU A 17 -1.36 -19.42 31.02
C LEU A 17 -2.75 -19.43 30.38
N ALA A 18 -3.78 -18.88 31.04
CA ALA A 18 -5.13 -18.75 30.48
C ALA A 18 -5.17 -17.68 29.37
N PHE A 19 -4.51 -16.53 29.55
CA PHE A 19 -4.36 -15.52 28.49
C PHE A 19 -3.49 -16.02 27.33
N TRP A 20 -2.45 -16.79 27.61
CA TRP A 20 -1.65 -17.44 26.56
C TRP A 20 -2.46 -18.52 25.81
N GLY A 21 -3.30 -19.26 26.54
CA GLY A 21 -4.28 -20.20 25.98
C GLY A 21 -5.34 -19.51 25.10
N PHE A 22 -5.86 -18.36 25.52
CA PHE A 22 -6.79 -17.55 24.72
C PHE A 22 -6.14 -16.99 23.45
N GLY A 23 -4.87 -16.56 23.54
CA GLY A 23 -4.08 -16.14 22.37
C GLY A 23 -3.77 -17.30 21.41
N ALA A 24 -3.56 -18.51 21.92
CA ALA A 24 -3.37 -19.72 21.12
C ALA A 24 -4.68 -20.28 20.54
N ALA A 25 -5.83 -19.98 21.15
CA ALA A 25 -7.15 -20.43 20.69
C ALA A 25 -7.69 -19.67 19.46
N ALA A 26 -7.02 -18.57 19.06
CA ALA A 26 -7.38 -17.76 17.91
C ALA A 26 -7.04 -18.41 16.55
N ASP A 27 -6.23 -19.48 16.54
CA ASP A 27 -5.95 -20.27 15.33
C ASP A 27 -6.01 -21.76 15.67
N ARG A 28 -7.12 -22.43 15.32
CA ARG A 28 -7.42 -23.80 15.78
C ARG A 28 -6.56 -24.87 15.12
N ASP A 29 -5.81 -24.54 14.08
CA ASP A 29 -4.99 -25.47 13.29
C ASP A 29 -3.50 -25.42 13.66
N VAL A 30 -3.16 -25.72 14.93
CA VAL A 30 -1.78 -25.68 15.48
C VAL A 30 -0.89 -26.85 14.99
N ARG A 31 -1.19 -27.45 13.83
CA ARG A 31 -0.39 -28.52 13.20
C ARG A 31 0.31 -27.96 11.95
N PRO A 32 1.58 -28.34 11.66
CA PRO A 32 2.25 -27.88 10.45
C PRO A 32 1.49 -28.32 9.21
N VAL A 33 0.93 -27.35 8.48
CA VAL A 33 0.10 -27.58 7.32
C VAL A 33 0.99 -28.02 6.15
N LYS A 34 0.92 -29.32 5.86
CA LYS A 34 1.59 -29.95 4.72
C LYS A 34 0.52 -30.50 3.78
N GLY A 35 0.38 -29.90 2.61
CA GLY A 35 -0.64 -30.28 1.63
C GLY A 35 -0.10 -30.39 0.21
N ARG A 36 -0.99 -30.80 -0.71
CA ARG A 36 -0.88 -30.47 -2.13
C ARG A 36 -1.66 -29.18 -2.33
N ALA A 37 -1.13 -28.22 -3.10
CA ALA A 37 -1.89 -27.02 -3.44
C ALA A 37 -3.09 -27.41 -4.31
N LEU A 38 -4.25 -26.81 -4.05
CA LEU A 38 -5.33 -26.80 -5.04
C LEU A 38 -4.82 -25.97 -6.22
N LEU A 39 -4.75 -26.61 -7.38
CA LEU A 39 -4.38 -25.95 -8.63
C LEU A 39 -5.68 -25.43 -9.24
N GLU A 40 -6.09 -24.24 -8.81
CA GLU A 40 -7.21 -23.54 -9.43
C GLU A 40 -6.80 -23.13 -10.85
N ALA A 41 -7.41 -23.79 -11.83
CA ALA A 41 -7.22 -23.51 -13.26
C ALA A 41 -7.93 -22.20 -13.67
N SER A 42 -7.58 -21.08 -13.03
CA SER A 42 -7.96 -19.75 -13.47
C SER A 42 -6.74 -19.07 -14.13
N SER A 43 -6.87 -18.84 -15.43
CA SER A 43 -5.82 -18.36 -16.32
C SER A 43 -5.41 -16.92 -15.98
N LEU A 44 -4.12 -16.75 -15.68
CA LEU A 44 -3.42 -15.50 -16.01
C LEU A 44 -3.08 -15.54 -17.51
N PRO A 45 -2.92 -14.38 -18.19
CA PRO A 45 -2.69 -14.33 -19.64
C PRO A 45 -1.50 -15.21 -20.06
N GLY A 46 -1.79 -16.16 -20.95
CA GLY A 46 -0.91 -17.26 -21.31
C GLY A 46 -1.65 -18.59 -21.22
N GLU A 47 -1.97 -19.19 -22.37
CA GLU A 47 -2.71 -20.45 -22.40
C GLU A 47 -1.96 -21.54 -21.63
N TRP A 48 -2.67 -22.13 -20.68
CA TRP A 48 -2.31 -23.33 -19.95
C TRP A 48 -3.32 -24.41 -20.37
N SER A 49 -2.89 -25.52 -20.97
CA SER A 49 -3.80 -26.64 -21.20
C SER A 49 -4.08 -27.38 -19.90
N SER A 50 -5.35 -27.58 -19.56
CA SER A 50 -5.75 -28.46 -18.46
C SER A 50 -5.62 -29.92 -18.91
N PRO A 51 -4.96 -30.81 -18.14
CA PRO A 51 -4.86 -32.21 -18.47
C PRO A 51 -6.17 -32.95 -18.16
N ALA A 52 -6.53 -33.91 -19.01
CA ALA A 52 -7.50 -34.93 -18.65
C ALA A 52 -7.00 -35.69 -17.40
N PRO A 53 -7.87 -36.03 -16.43
CA PRO A 53 -7.48 -36.70 -15.20
C PRO A 53 -7.10 -38.17 -15.47
N HIS A 54 -5.82 -38.44 -15.70
CA HIS A 54 -5.24 -39.77 -15.48
C HIS A 54 -4.91 -39.97 -13.98
N GLY A 55 -5.00 -41.23 -13.54
CA GLY A 55 -4.95 -41.62 -12.13
C GLY A 55 -3.72 -41.14 -11.33
N ASP A 56 -3.87 -41.13 -10.00
CA ASP A 56 -2.86 -40.74 -9.02
C ASP A 56 -2.11 -39.41 -9.26
N TRP A 57 -2.87 -38.44 -9.78
CA TRP A 57 -2.65 -37.00 -9.64
C TRP A 57 -1.36 -36.47 -10.25
N SER A 58 -1.35 -36.34 -11.57
CA SER A 58 -0.38 -35.54 -12.34
C SER A 58 -1.08 -34.46 -13.16
N HIS A 59 -1.00 -33.20 -12.71
CA HIS A 59 -1.51 -32.06 -13.49
C HIS A 59 -0.45 -31.57 -14.48
N VAL A 60 -0.33 -32.26 -15.64
CA VAL A 60 0.48 -31.78 -16.79
C VAL A 60 -0.14 -30.53 -17.38
N ILE A 61 0.23 -29.37 -16.84
CA ILE A 61 -0.12 -28.07 -17.41
C ILE A 61 0.95 -27.66 -18.41
N GLN A 62 0.59 -27.43 -19.68
CA GLN A 62 1.52 -26.97 -20.72
C GLN A 62 1.23 -25.52 -21.09
N SER A 63 2.26 -24.69 -21.24
CA SER A 63 2.12 -23.34 -21.80
C SER A 63 2.95 -23.14 -23.07
N ARG A 64 2.43 -22.31 -23.97
CA ARG A 64 3.08 -21.83 -25.21
C ARG A 64 3.56 -20.38 -25.13
N THR A 65 3.43 -19.74 -23.97
CA THR A 65 3.79 -18.31 -23.78
C THR A 65 4.99 -18.15 -22.85
N ALA A 66 5.68 -17.01 -22.92
CA ALA A 66 6.93 -16.80 -22.21
C ALA A 66 6.80 -16.50 -20.70
N ALA A 67 5.58 -16.27 -20.18
CA ALA A 67 5.37 -15.79 -18.80
C ALA A 67 4.15 -16.39 -18.04
N PRO A 68 3.88 -17.71 -18.11
CA PRO A 68 2.68 -18.30 -17.52
C PRO A 68 2.68 -18.25 -15.99
N GLY A 69 1.52 -17.98 -15.38
CA GLY A 69 1.35 -17.86 -13.92
C GLY A 69 0.48 -18.97 -13.33
N LEU A 70 0.84 -19.45 -12.14
CA LEU A 70 0.10 -20.47 -11.39
C LEU A 70 -0.46 -19.87 -10.09
N ARG A 71 -1.79 -19.91 -9.93
CA ARG A 71 -2.49 -19.50 -8.71
C ARG A 71 -2.51 -20.65 -7.71
N LEU A 72 -2.21 -20.35 -6.45
CA LEU A 72 -2.10 -21.30 -5.34
C LEU A 72 -2.85 -20.75 -4.12
N THR A 73 -3.87 -21.46 -3.65
CA THR A 73 -4.60 -21.14 -2.43
C THR A 73 -4.11 -21.99 -1.26
N PHE A 74 -4.04 -21.40 -0.06
CA PHE A 74 -3.57 -22.05 1.16
C PHE A 74 -4.66 -22.03 2.26
N PRO A 75 -4.78 -23.11 3.08
CA PRO A 75 -5.87 -23.26 4.03
C PRO A 75 -5.70 -22.47 5.34
N ALA A 76 -4.53 -21.84 5.55
CA ALA A 76 -4.20 -21.01 6.71
C ALA A 76 -3.39 -19.77 6.29
N ALA A 77 -3.28 -18.78 7.19
CA ALA A 77 -2.57 -17.53 6.92
C ALA A 77 -1.10 -17.64 7.36
N ASP A 78 -0.17 -17.88 6.42
CA ASP A 78 1.25 -18.15 6.76
C ASP A 78 2.19 -17.89 5.57
N ALA A 79 3.50 -18.01 5.79
CA ALA A 79 4.52 -18.15 4.76
C ALA A 79 4.83 -19.63 4.50
N TYR A 80 4.78 -20.04 3.23
CA TYR A 80 4.87 -21.43 2.79
C TYR A 80 6.12 -21.67 1.96
N ARG A 81 6.87 -22.75 2.24
CA ARG A 81 7.82 -23.31 1.28
C ARG A 81 7.07 -24.20 0.30
N VAL A 82 6.90 -23.69 -0.91
CA VAL A 82 6.25 -24.36 -2.03
C VAL A 82 7.31 -25.09 -2.85
N ARG A 83 6.98 -26.33 -3.25
CA ARG A 83 7.83 -27.22 -4.02
C ARG A 83 7.10 -27.59 -5.30
N VAL A 84 7.61 -27.13 -6.43
CA VAL A 84 7.08 -27.42 -7.76
C VAL A 84 7.92 -28.53 -8.38
N PHE A 85 7.27 -29.62 -8.77
CA PHE A 85 7.87 -30.70 -9.55
C PHE A 85 7.55 -30.46 -11.02
N TYR A 86 8.56 -30.23 -11.84
CA TYR A 86 8.42 -29.72 -13.21
C TYR A 86 9.37 -30.43 -14.20
N ARG A 87 9.07 -30.31 -15.49
CA ARG A 87 9.94 -30.65 -16.62
C ARG A 87 9.90 -29.46 -17.58
N LEU A 88 11.07 -28.99 -18.02
CA LEU A 88 11.18 -27.96 -19.04
C LEU A 88 11.78 -28.59 -20.30
N GLU A 89 11.00 -28.61 -21.39
CA GLU A 89 11.41 -29.02 -22.72
C GLU A 89 11.90 -27.78 -23.49
N GLY A 90 13.02 -27.89 -24.20
CA GLY A 90 13.71 -26.78 -24.86
C GLY A 90 15.20 -26.71 -24.47
N ASN A 91 15.96 -25.84 -25.15
CA ASN A 91 17.43 -25.79 -25.04
C ASN A 91 17.95 -24.67 -24.12
N ALA A 92 17.07 -23.86 -23.52
CA ALA A 92 17.43 -22.73 -22.67
C ALA A 92 16.83 -22.86 -21.27
N ALA A 93 17.48 -22.24 -20.28
CA ALA A 93 16.99 -22.20 -18.91
C ALA A 93 15.84 -21.18 -18.76
N GLY A 94 14.79 -21.59 -18.06
CA GLY A 94 13.70 -20.71 -17.65
C GLY A 94 13.96 -20.02 -16.31
N GLY A 95 12.99 -19.23 -15.86
CA GLY A 95 13.02 -18.55 -14.57
C GLY A 95 11.76 -18.79 -13.74
N LEU A 96 11.87 -18.59 -12.43
CA LEU A 96 10.77 -18.57 -11.48
C LEU A 96 10.67 -17.17 -10.88
N LEU A 97 9.47 -16.60 -10.80
CA LEU A 97 9.21 -15.22 -10.39
C LEU A 97 8.10 -15.15 -9.33
N ILE A 98 8.27 -14.25 -8.35
CA ILE A 98 7.21 -13.82 -7.43
C ILE A 98 6.92 -12.35 -7.74
N GLY A 99 5.75 -12.08 -8.32
CA GLY A 99 5.47 -10.77 -8.93
C GLY A 99 6.52 -10.43 -10.00
N LYS A 100 7.23 -9.30 -9.83
CA LYS A 100 8.31 -8.86 -10.73
C LYS A 100 9.71 -9.41 -10.32
N THR A 101 9.85 -10.12 -9.20
CA THR A 101 11.16 -10.51 -8.61
C THR A 101 11.56 -11.94 -8.95
N SER A 102 12.82 -12.18 -9.30
CA SER A 102 13.34 -13.55 -9.52
C SER A 102 13.46 -14.34 -8.20
N ALA A 103 12.97 -15.58 -8.23
CA ALA A 103 12.91 -16.50 -7.10
C ALA A 103 13.60 -17.85 -7.38
N GLY A 104 14.10 -18.09 -8.59
CA GLY A 104 14.86 -19.29 -8.97
C GLY A 104 15.05 -19.43 -10.50
N SER A 105 15.85 -20.40 -10.93
CA SER A 105 15.95 -20.84 -12.33
C SER A 105 15.17 -22.14 -12.57
N LEU A 106 14.89 -22.42 -13.84
CA LEU A 106 14.29 -23.68 -14.30
C LEU A 106 15.24 -24.31 -15.32
N GLU A 107 15.95 -25.36 -14.92
CA GLU A 107 16.85 -26.07 -15.84
C GLU A 107 16.07 -27.01 -16.78
N PRO A 108 16.44 -27.09 -18.07
CA PRO A 108 15.82 -28.00 -19.04
C PRO A 108 16.15 -29.49 -18.78
N GLY A 109 15.42 -30.37 -19.46
CA GLY A 109 15.69 -31.81 -19.54
C GLY A 109 14.70 -32.69 -18.77
N MET A 110 15.21 -33.51 -17.85
CA MET A 110 14.40 -34.46 -17.06
C MET A 110 13.52 -33.78 -16.01
N TRP A 111 12.62 -34.54 -15.38
CA TRP A 111 11.81 -34.07 -14.26
C TRP A 111 12.69 -33.62 -13.08
N ARG A 112 12.52 -32.36 -12.66
CA ARG A 112 13.25 -31.68 -11.59
C ARG A 112 12.29 -31.13 -10.54
N ARG A 113 12.86 -30.65 -9.43
CA ARG A 113 12.12 -30.01 -8.33
C ARG A 113 12.76 -28.67 -7.99
N VAL A 114 11.99 -27.59 -8.13
CA VAL A 114 12.35 -26.27 -7.58
C VAL A 114 11.57 -26.04 -6.27
N ALA A 115 12.18 -25.31 -5.34
CA ALA A 115 11.54 -24.89 -4.10
C ALA A 115 11.64 -23.37 -3.97
N VAL A 116 10.55 -22.75 -3.53
CA VAL A 116 10.40 -21.30 -3.41
C VAL A 116 9.65 -21.00 -2.11
N ASP A 117 10.01 -19.89 -1.45
CA ASP A 117 9.28 -19.41 -0.29
C ASP A 117 8.26 -18.35 -0.73
N SER A 118 7.00 -18.52 -0.33
CA SER A 118 6.01 -17.46 -0.46
C SER A 118 6.31 -16.33 0.55
N PRO A 119 5.88 -15.08 0.26
CA PRO A 119 5.63 -14.11 1.31
C PRO A 119 4.55 -14.65 2.27
N PHE A 120 4.24 -13.90 3.32
CA PHE A 120 3.05 -14.19 4.13
C PHE A 120 1.79 -14.06 3.26
N VAL A 121 0.99 -15.13 3.17
CA VAL A 121 -0.25 -15.17 2.40
C VAL A 121 -1.43 -15.26 3.38
N PRO A 122 -2.42 -14.35 3.32
CA PRO A 122 -3.65 -14.48 4.12
C PRO A 122 -4.43 -15.75 3.79
N LYS A 123 -5.17 -16.29 4.77
CA LYS A 123 -6.00 -17.49 4.59
C LYS A 123 -7.02 -17.26 3.48
N GLY A 124 -6.98 -18.09 2.44
CA GLY A 124 -7.87 -17.99 1.29
C GLY A 124 -7.52 -16.93 0.23
N GLU A 125 -6.51 -16.06 0.42
CA GLU A 125 -6.04 -15.21 -0.68
C GLU A 125 -5.16 -16.03 -1.65
N PRO A 126 -5.36 -15.92 -2.98
CA PRO A 126 -4.57 -16.66 -3.96
C PRO A 126 -3.17 -16.05 -4.11
N TRP A 127 -2.14 -16.88 -3.99
CA TRP A 127 -0.76 -16.51 -4.28
C TRP A 127 -0.36 -16.91 -5.70
N VAL A 128 0.23 -15.99 -6.46
CA VAL A 128 0.65 -16.23 -7.84
C VAL A 128 2.16 -16.52 -7.90
N LEU A 129 2.50 -17.65 -8.50
CA LEU A 129 3.86 -18.05 -8.86
C LEU A 129 4.02 -18.03 -10.38
N THR A 130 4.83 -17.12 -10.91
CA THR A 130 5.01 -16.93 -12.36
C THR A 130 6.27 -17.64 -12.84
N PHE A 131 6.19 -18.31 -13.99
CA PHE A 131 7.32 -18.94 -14.64
C PHE A 131 7.72 -18.11 -15.86
N ARG A 132 9.02 -17.96 -16.12
CA ARG A 132 9.55 -17.44 -17.38
C ARG A 132 9.98 -18.63 -18.22
N VAL A 133 9.26 -18.90 -19.31
CA VAL A 133 9.56 -19.99 -20.24
C VAL A 133 10.27 -19.39 -21.45
N PRO A 134 11.44 -19.93 -21.88
CA PRO A 134 12.11 -19.46 -23.10
C PRO A 134 11.26 -19.68 -24.34
N GLU A 135 11.51 -18.90 -25.39
CA GLU A 135 10.82 -19.04 -26.68
C GLU A 135 11.03 -20.46 -27.26
N GLY A 136 9.94 -21.06 -27.77
CA GLY A 136 9.92 -22.47 -28.20
C GLY A 136 9.96 -23.52 -27.08
N GLY A 137 10.12 -23.11 -25.81
CA GLY A 137 10.12 -24.02 -24.67
C GLY A 137 8.72 -24.45 -24.23
N ARG A 138 8.60 -25.67 -23.68
CA ARG A 138 7.36 -26.17 -23.04
C ARG A 138 7.64 -26.55 -21.58
N LEU A 139 7.02 -25.82 -20.66
CA LEU A 139 6.98 -26.20 -19.25
C LEU A 139 5.85 -27.20 -19.00
N SER A 140 6.13 -28.27 -18.27
CA SER A 140 5.16 -29.21 -17.72
C SER A 140 5.31 -29.28 -16.19
N VAL A 141 4.24 -29.05 -15.44
CA VAL A 141 4.21 -29.31 -13.98
C VAL A 141 3.66 -30.73 -13.76
N ARG A 142 4.00 -31.38 -12.64
CA ARG A 142 3.37 -32.66 -12.21
C ARG A 142 2.66 -32.54 -10.88
N ARG A 143 3.30 -31.85 -9.91
CA ARG A 143 2.81 -31.70 -8.54
C ARG A 143 3.34 -30.42 -7.92
N VAL A 144 2.47 -29.73 -7.20
CA VAL A 144 2.85 -28.66 -6.27
C VAL A 144 2.51 -29.08 -4.85
N GLY A 145 3.53 -29.17 -3.99
CA GLY A 145 3.38 -29.41 -2.56
C GLY A 145 3.79 -28.19 -1.77
N TYR A 146 3.14 -27.92 -0.65
CA TYR A 146 3.50 -26.82 0.25
C TYR A 146 3.71 -27.31 1.68
N ARG A 147 4.47 -26.55 2.46
CA ARG A 147 4.67 -26.73 3.90
C ARG A 147 5.00 -25.39 4.55
N ASN A 148 4.34 -25.04 5.65
CA ASN A 148 4.72 -23.89 6.50
C ASN A 148 5.86 -24.23 7.48
N HIS A 149 6.38 -23.23 8.21
CA HIS A 149 7.64 -23.34 8.98
C HIS A 149 7.53 -23.00 10.49
N LEU A 150 7.80 -23.98 11.35
CA LEU A 150 7.78 -23.96 12.85
C LEU A 150 8.95 -24.83 13.43
N ALA A 151 9.72 -24.48 14.50
CA ALA A 151 10.72 -25.37 15.22
C ALA A 151 11.35 -25.02 16.65
N ARG A 152 11.10 -23.88 17.34
CA ARG A 152 11.62 -23.37 18.65
C ARG A 152 11.40 -24.22 19.97
N ALA A 153 11.28 -23.57 21.15
CA ALA A 153 11.81 -24.05 22.44
C ALA A 153 10.86 -24.73 23.45
N GLY A 154 10.62 -26.04 23.29
CA GLY A 154 9.95 -26.94 24.25
C GLY A 154 8.91 -27.82 23.57
N PRO A 155 8.31 -28.84 24.22
CA PRO A 155 7.20 -29.59 23.60
C PRO A 155 5.97 -28.73 23.28
N ARG A 156 5.97 -27.45 23.68
CA ARG A 156 4.88 -26.47 23.54
C ARG A 156 5.13 -25.26 22.62
N ILE A 157 6.28 -25.11 21.95
CA ILE A 157 6.78 -23.76 21.58
C ILE A 157 7.56 -23.81 20.24
N LEU A 158 7.16 -23.17 19.09
CA LEU A 158 7.82 -23.37 17.74
C LEU A 158 8.06 -22.13 16.77
N LEU A 159 9.22 -22.02 16.05
CA LEU A 159 9.78 -21.03 15.01
C LEU A 159 11.15 -21.52 14.34
N LYS A 160 11.71 -20.85 13.29
CA LYS A 160 12.80 -21.16 12.26
C LYS A 160 14.32 -21.18 12.70
N PRO A 161 15.38 -21.59 11.90
CA PRO A 161 15.78 -21.14 10.52
C PRO A 161 16.37 -22.27 9.56
N ARG A 162 16.85 -22.08 8.30
CA ARG A 162 18.11 -21.40 7.85
C ARG A 162 18.05 -20.66 6.49
N ASP A 163 17.28 -21.13 5.49
CA ASP A 163 17.09 -20.41 4.22
C ASP A 163 15.68 -19.84 4.13
N GLY A 164 15.53 -18.53 4.36
CA GLY A 164 14.23 -17.86 4.30
C GLY A 164 14.14 -16.65 5.24
N TRP A 165 15.13 -15.76 5.11
CA TRP A 165 15.18 -14.38 5.59
C TRP A 165 16.11 -13.61 4.62
N ARG A 166 15.58 -12.65 3.85
CA ARG A 166 16.37 -11.64 3.13
C ARG A 166 15.72 -10.25 3.19
N ALA A 167 15.60 -9.76 4.41
CA ALA A 167 16.12 -8.44 4.73
C ALA A 167 17.18 -8.69 5.81
N SER A 168 18.47 -8.60 5.46
CA SER A 168 19.53 -8.76 6.44
C SER A 168 19.50 -7.58 7.38
N ALA A 169 19.28 -7.83 8.67
CA ALA A 169 19.72 -6.89 9.68
C ALA A 169 21.21 -6.63 9.46
N SER A 170 21.63 -5.35 9.45
CA SER A 170 23.05 -5.03 9.24
C SER A 170 23.90 -5.67 10.34
N PRO A 171 25.19 -5.97 10.11
CA PRO A 171 26.10 -6.45 11.15
C PRO A 171 26.09 -5.53 12.39
N THR A 172 25.90 -4.22 12.18
CA THR A 172 25.65 -3.20 13.21
C THR A 172 24.39 -3.45 14.04
N GLN A 173 23.27 -3.85 13.44
CA GLN A 173 22.02 -4.15 14.16
C GLN A 173 22.13 -5.45 14.97
N THR A 174 22.77 -6.49 14.44
CA THR A 174 23.07 -7.70 15.20
C THR A 174 24.05 -7.40 16.33
N GLY A 175 25.08 -6.58 16.08
CA GLY A 175 26.03 -6.10 17.09
C GLY A 175 25.34 -5.32 18.21
N LEU A 176 24.47 -4.36 17.90
CA LEU A 176 23.70 -3.58 18.87
C LEU A 176 22.77 -4.46 19.73
N PHE A 177 22.11 -5.45 19.14
CA PHE A 177 21.26 -6.38 19.89
C PHE A 177 22.08 -7.27 20.84
N LEU A 178 23.22 -7.80 20.38
CA LEU A 178 24.13 -8.59 21.21
C LEU A 178 24.81 -7.73 22.29
N PHE A 179 25.13 -6.47 22.00
CA PHE A 179 25.68 -5.50 22.96
C PHE A 179 24.66 -5.13 24.04
N ALA A 180 23.40 -4.92 23.69
CA ALA A 180 22.32 -4.70 24.66
C ALA A 180 22.08 -5.93 25.56
N LEU A 181 22.14 -7.14 25.00
CA LEU A 181 22.10 -8.40 25.77
C LEU A 181 23.32 -8.55 26.70
N ALA A 182 24.53 -8.21 26.22
CA ALA A 182 25.75 -8.27 27.01
C ALA A 182 25.72 -7.25 28.16
N LEU A 183 25.25 -6.02 27.92
CA LEU A 183 25.02 -5.02 28.97
C LEU A 183 24.00 -5.49 30.01
N LEU A 184 22.88 -6.10 29.59
CA LEU A 184 21.91 -6.70 30.51
C LEU A 184 22.51 -7.84 31.34
N GLY A 185 23.33 -8.70 30.75
CA GLY A 185 24.04 -9.78 31.45
C GLY A 185 25.09 -9.28 32.44
N ALA A 186 25.89 -8.28 32.05
CA ALA A 186 26.86 -7.60 32.92
C ALA A 186 26.16 -6.87 34.08
N TRP A 187 25.07 -6.16 33.81
CA TRP A 187 24.35 -5.40 34.84
C TRP A 187 23.58 -6.32 35.81
N ALA A 188 23.05 -7.45 35.34
CA ALA A 188 22.46 -8.48 36.19
C ALA A 188 23.49 -9.18 37.09
N SER A 189 24.75 -9.29 36.66
CA SER A 189 25.85 -9.88 37.45
C SER A 189 26.53 -8.88 38.40
N MET A 190 26.44 -7.57 38.14
CA MET A 190 26.85 -6.52 39.09
C MET A 190 25.89 -6.35 40.30
N ALA A 191 24.76 -7.05 40.32
CA ALA A 191 23.89 -7.15 41.50
C ALA A 191 24.50 -8.08 42.57
N GLY A 192 25.57 -7.61 43.21
CA GLY A 192 26.54 -8.42 43.97
C GLY A 192 26.04 -9.16 45.23
N PRO A 193 26.91 -9.98 45.87
CA PRO A 193 26.50 -11.06 46.77
C PRO A 193 25.94 -10.67 48.15
N GLY A 194 25.90 -9.38 48.50
CA GLY A 194 25.79 -8.89 49.88
C GLY A 194 24.37 -8.72 50.47
N VAL A 195 23.31 -9.19 49.82
CA VAL A 195 21.91 -8.97 50.30
C VAL A 195 21.13 -10.28 50.44
N GLY A 196 20.34 -10.41 51.52
CA GLY A 196 19.63 -11.62 51.92
C GLY A 196 18.65 -12.21 50.89
N GLY A 197 18.39 -13.51 51.00
CA GLY A 197 17.77 -14.33 49.95
C GLY A 197 16.39 -13.87 49.44
N GLY A 198 15.56 -13.26 50.29
CA GLY A 198 14.26 -12.70 49.89
C GLY A 198 14.35 -11.48 48.97
N ASP A 199 15.46 -10.76 49.00
CA ASP A 199 15.65 -9.54 48.18
C ASP A 199 16.24 -9.84 46.81
N ARG A 200 17.04 -10.92 46.71
CA ARG A 200 17.69 -11.36 45.47
C ARG A 200 16.67 -11.81 44.41
N LEU A 201 15.73 -12.68 44.78
CA LEU A 201 14.73 -13.23 43.87
C LEU A 201 13.74 -12.16 43.35
N ALA A 202 13.39 -11.19 44.20
CA ALA A 202 12.51 -10.09 43.81
C ALA A 202 13.20 -9.14 42.82
N ARG A 203 14.48 -8.79 43.02
CA ARG A 203 15.24 -7.96 42.09
C ARG A 203 15.36 -8.63 40.71
N SER A 204 15.71 -9.92 40.65
CA SER A 204 15.84 -10.64 39.38
C SER A 204 14.52 -10.74 38.60
N VAL A 205 13.39 -10.95 39.28
CA VAL A 205 12.07 -11.06 38.61
C VAL A 205 11.58 -9.70 38.10
N TRP A 206 11.66 -8.63 38.91
CA TRP A 206 11.09 -7.33 38.53
C TRP A 206 11.98 -6.53 37.56
N PHE A 207 13.31 -6.52 37.73
CA PHE A 207 14.20 -5.92 36.73
C PHE A 207 14.30 -6.78 35.47
N GLY A 208 14.25 -8.11 35.58
CA GLY A 208 14.14 -9.00 34.42
C GLY A 208 12.86 -8.78 33.62
N GLY A 209 11.72 -8.60 34.31
CA GLY A 209 10.44 -8.25 33.70
C GLY A 209 10.45 -6.89 32.99
N GLY A 210 11.03 -5.86 33.63
CA GLY A 210 11.20 -4.53 33.00
C GLY A 210 12.14 -4.56 31.79
N GLY A 211 13.27 -5.27 31.87
CA GLY A 211 14.20 -5.46 30.76
C GLY A 211 13.60 -6.25 29.60
N ALA A 212 12.85 -7.33 29.89
CA ALA A 212 12.10 -8.07 28.89
C ALA A 212 10.98 -7.23 28.26
N GLY A 213 10.31 -6.38 29.05
CA GLY A 213 9.32 -5.43 28.56
C GLY A 213 9.93 -4.41 27.59
N ALA A 214 11.07 -3.81 27.95
CA ALA A 214 11.82 -2.90 27.09
C ALA A 214 12.30 -3.59 25.80
N LEU A 215 12.83 -4.82 25.89
CA LEU A 215 13.22 -5.64 24.74
C LEU A 215 12.05 -5.95 23.79
N LEU A 216 10.85 -6.25 24.32
CA LEU A 216 9.65 -6.48 23.51
C LEU A 216 9.17 -5.20 22.79
N VAL A 217 9.25 -4.04 23.46
CA VAL A 217 8.95 -2.74 22.83
C VAL A 217 9.97 -2.43 21.73
N LEU A 218 11.26 -2.57 22.01
CA LEU A 218 12.34 -2.36 21.04
C LEU A 218 12.23 -3.33 19.84
N GLN A 219 11.99 -4.61 20.08
CA GLN A 219 11.80 -5.61 19.02
C GLN A 219 10.60 -5.26 18.11
N GLN A 220 9.49 -4.79 18.68
CA GLN A 220 8.33 -4.35 17.91
C GLN A 220 8.60 -3.05 17.13
N TRP A 221 9.38 -2.12 17.68
CA TRP A 221 9.80 -0.89 17.00
C TRP A 221 10.83 -1.10 15.88
N MET A 222 11.69 -2.12 16.01
CA MET A 222 12.65 -2.53 14.98
C MET A 222 12.06 -3.49 13.95
N SER A 223 10.79 -3.88 14.09
CA SER A 223 10.13 -4.82 13.18
C SER A 223 9.71 -4.13 11.88
N PRO A 224 9.92 -4.75 10.69
CA PRO A 224 9.36 -4.26 9.43
C PRO A 224 7.84 -4.56 9.28
N TYR A 225 7.23 -5.23 10.26
CA TYR A 225 5.80 -5.55 10.28
C TYR A 225 4.99 -4.53 11.10
N PRO A 226 3.67 -4.36 10.85
CA PRO A 226 2.83 -3.45 11.63
C PRO A 226 2.87 -3.79 13.13
N LEU A 227 3.03 -2.76 13.97
CA LEU A 227 3.06 -2.85 15.43
C LEU A 227 1.88 -3.69 15.97
N HIS A 228 2.19 -4.88 16.50
CA HIS A 228 1.19 -5.73 17.11
C HIS A 228 0.83 -5.17 18.49
N ALA A 229 -0.44 -4.81 18.69
CA ALA A 229 -0.92 -4.17 19.92
C ALA A 229 -0.66 -5.01 21.18
N ALA A 230 -0.72 -6.35 21.09
CA ALA A 230 -0.53 -7.26 22.21
C ALA A 230 0.90 -7.23 22.80
N PRO A 231 2.00 -7.46 22.05
CA PRO A 231 3.36 -7.39 22.60
C PRO A 231 3.76 -5.97 23.05
N LEU A 232 3.27 -4.91 22.40
CA LEU A 232 3.49 -3.53 22.86
C LEU A 232 2.77 -3.27 24.19
N ALA A 233 1.50 -3.66 24.32
CA ALA A 233 0.75 -3.56 25.56
C ALA A 233 1.35 -4.44 26.67
N LEU A 234 1.87 -5.63 26.34
CA LEU A 234 2.56 -6.51 27.28
C LEU A 234 3.88 -5.89 27.76
N GLY A 235 4.67 -5.28 26.87
CA GLY A 235 5.89 -4.57 27.24
C GLY A 235 5.63 -3.38 28.17
N ILE A 236 4.61 -2.57 27.86
CA ILE A 236 4.15 -1.46 28.71
C ILE A 236 3.61 -1.99 30.04
N LEU A 237 2.81 -3.05 30.03
CA LEU A 237 2.28 -3.68 31.25
C LEU A 237 3.40 -4.21 32.14
N LEU A 238 4.41 -4.87 31.58
CA LEU A 238 5.58 -5.35 32.35
C LEU A 238 6.38 -4.20 32.96
N LEU A 239 6.52 -3.07 32.27
CA LEU A 239 7.13 -1.84 32.82
C LEU A 239 6.26 -1.22 33.93
N VAL A 240 4.95 -1.14 33.74
CA VAL A 240 3.99 -0.62 34.74
C VAL A 240 3.95 -1.50 35.98
N VAL A 241 3.92 -2.83 35.82
CA VAL A 241 3.90 -3.78 36.96
C VAL A 241 5.27 -3.83 37.65
N ALA A 242 6.39 -3.68 36.94
CA ALA A 242 7.70 -3.49 37.58
C ALA A 242 7.75 -2.19 38.40
N GLY A 243 7.18 -1.09 37.90
CA GLY A 243 7.02 0.17 38.65
C GLY A 243 6.08 0.02 39.86
N ALA A 244 4.96 -0.69 39.70
CA ALA A 244 4.02 -0.98 40.77
C ALA A 244 4.62 -1.90 41.85
N GLY A 245 5.46 -2.87 41.48
CA GLY A 245 6.20 -3.72 42.42
C GLY A 245 7.23 -2.95 43.25
N LEU A 246 7.80 -1.87 42.69
CA LEU A 246 8.65 -0.93 43.42
C LEU A 246 7.85 -0.09 44.44
N LEU A 247 6.61 0.28 44.08
CA LEU A 247 5.66 0.98 44.96
C LEU A 247 5.12 0.07 46.08
N MET A 248 4.74 -1.17 45.78
CA MET A 248 4.09 -2.11 46.73
C MET A 248 4.98 -2.60 47.87
N ARG A 249 6.28 -2.29 47.88
CA ARG A 249 7.16 -2.49 49.06
C ARG A 249 6.97 -1.38 50.09
N LEU A 250 5.71 -1.16 50.50
CA LEU A 250 5.25 -0.19 51.50
C LEU A 250 5.54 -0.66 52.94
N THR A 251 6.81 -0.66 53.32
CA THR A 251 7.22 -0.53 54.73
C THR A 251 8.31 0.53 54.83
N GLY A 252 7.99 1.64 55.50
CA GLY A 252 8.83 2.83 55.63
C GLY A 252 8.03 4.13 55.56
N GLY A 253 8.38 5.11 56.39
CA GLY A 253 7.67 6.40 56.46
C GLY A 253 7.70 7.21 55.16
N GLY A 254 6.75 8.15 55.00
CA GLY A 254 6.42 8.81 53.72
C GLY A 254 7.60 9.39 52.91
N ARG A 255 8.68 9.83 53.56
CA ARG A 255 9.91 10.29 52.87
C ARG A 255 10.57 9.19 52.01
N ALA A 256 10.50 7.92 52.43
CA ALA A 256 11.03 6.79 51.67
C ALA A 256 10.18 6.46 50.43
N LEU A 257 8.85 6.63 50.53
CA LEU A 257 7.92 6.47 49.42
C LEU A 257 8.14 7.56 48.37
N LEU A 258 8.21 8.84 48.80
CA LEU A 258 8.51 9.97 47.91
C LEU A 258 9.84 9.80 47.16
N ARG A 259 10.91 9.37 47.85
CA ARG A 259 12.21 9.11 47.20
C ARG A 259 12.12 8.01 46.13
N ARG A 260 11.36 6.93 46.37
CA ARG A 260 11.19 5.84 45.41
C ARG A 260 10.30 6.24 44.23
N ALA A 261 9.23 7.00 44.47
CA ALA A 261 8.41 7.58 43.41
C ALA A 261 9.22 8.55 42.53
N GLY A 262 10.07 9.38 43.14
CA GLY A 262 11.01 10.25 42.42
C GLY A 262 12.01 9.48 41.55
N LEU A 263 12.60 8.40 42.07
CA LEU A 263 13.49 7.52 41.28
C LEU A 263 12.76 6.82 40.12
N ALA A 264 11.51 6.37 40.32
CA ALA A 264 10.71 5.79 39.26
C ALA A 264 10.36 6.82 38.17
N ALA A 265 9.94 8.02 38.57
CA ALA A 265 9.67 9.13 37.65
C ALA A 265 10.92 9.55 36.87
N ALA A 266 12.08 9.64 37.53
CA ALA A 266 13.36 9.92 36.88
C ALA A 266 13.75 8.82 35.88
N GLY A 267 13.56 7.54 36.23
CA GLY A 267 13.80 6.43 35.31
C GLY A 267 12.91 6.47 34.06
N VAL A 268 11.62 6.79 34.23
CA VAL A 268 10.69 6.98 33.10
C VAL A 268 11.11 8.19 32.25
N LEU A 269 11.49 9.31 32.87
CA LEU A 269 11.96 10.50 32.15
C LEU A 269 13.23 10.20 31.32
N VAL A 270 14.21 9.52 31.91
CA VAL A 270 15.43 9.10 31.20
C VAL A 270 15.08 8.16 30.03
N ALA A 271 14.18 7.20 30.23
CA ALA A 271 13.74 6.31 29.14
C ALA A 271 13.05 7.06 28.00
N LEU A 272 12.22 8.06 28.31
CA LEU A 272 11.58 8.92 27.30
C LEU A 272 12.61 9.80 26.57
N LEU A 273 13.56 10.41 27.27
CA LEU A 273 14.62 11.21 26.67
C LEU A 273 15.54 10.36 25.76
N LEU A 274 15.87 9.14 26.16
CA LEU A 274 16.61 8.19 25.33
C LEU A 274 15.81 7.78 24.09
N ALA A 275 14.52 7.48 24.22
CA ALA A 275 13.67 7.12 23.09
C ALA A 275 13.48 8.30 22.11
N GLU A 276 13.33 9.52 22.61
CA GLU A 276 13.33 10.76 21.81
C GLU A 276 14.66 10.94 21.05
N GLY A 277 15.80 10.79 21.74
CA GLY A 277 17.13 10.86 21.14
C GLY A 277 17.38 9.78 20.06
N ILE A 278 16.90 8.55 20.29
CA ILE A 278 16.95 7.47 19.28
C ILE A 278 16.10 7.83 18.06
N LEU A 279 14.89 8.39 18.24
CA LEU A 279 14.05 8.81 17.12
C LEU A 279 14.64 10.01 16.36
N TRP A 280 15.41 10.89 17.02
CA TRP A 280 16.18 11.94 16.35
C TRP A 280 17.36 11.38 15.55
N ALA A 281 18.13 10.45 16.12
CA ALA A 281 19.29 9.85 15.46
C ALA A 281 18.92 8.92 14.29
N TRP A 282 17.77 8.23 14.39
CA TRP A 282 17.28 7.32 13.34
C TRP A 282 16.35 8.01 12.32
N ASP A 283 15.69 9.10 12.71
CA ASP A 283 14.74 9.89 11.90
C ASP A 283 13.71 9.05 11.08
N PRO A 284 13.05 8.04 11.67
CA PRO A 284 12.09 7.22 10.93
C PRO A 284 10.89 8.08 10.49
N PRO A 285 10.32 7.89 9.29
CA PRO A 285 9.24 8.73 8.75
C PRO A 285 8.03 8.88 9.68
N ILE A 286 7.69 7.84 10.46
CA ILE A 286 6.59 7.86 11.43
C ILE A 286 6.83 8.88 12.57
N SER A 287 8.08 9.21 12.90
CA SER A 287 8.44 10.17 13.97
C SER A 287 8.52 11.62 13.51
N ARG A 288 8.51 11.87 12.19
CA ARG A 288 8.56 13.22 11.65
C ARG A 288 7.25 13.97 11.97
N PRO A 289 7.28 15.32 12.11
CA PRO A 289 6.07 16.13 12.17
C PRO A 289 5.11 15.67 11.09
N ARG A 290 3.83 15.45 11.44
CA ARG A 290 2.85 14.72 10.62
C ARG A 290 3.12 14.91 9.13
N ILE A 291 3.34 13.81 8.42
CA ILE A 291 3.11 13.78 6.98
C ILE A 291 1.61 14.11 6.84
N GLY A 292 1.30 15.39 6.61
CA GLY A 292 -0.06 15.86 6.49
C GLY A 292 -0.75 15.14 5.32
N SER A 293 -2.04 15.43 5.12
CA SER A 293 -2.74 14.95 3.93
C SER A 293 -1.85 15.13 2.68
N TYR A 294 -1.91 14.15 1.76
CA TYR A 294 -1.29 14.29 0.45
C TYR A 294 -1.78 15.56 -0.27
N ALA A 295 -2.92 16.12 0.17
CA ALA A 295 -3.42 17.42 -0.22
C ALA A 295 -3.04 18.54 0.78
N VAL A 296 -2.94 19.76 0.25
CA VAL A 296 -2.77 21.02 0.98
C VAL A 296 -3.85 21.99 0.50
N TYR A 297 -4.40 22.83 1.36
CA TYR A 297 -5.41 23.81 0.96
C TYR A 297 -4.80 24.83 0.00
N SER A 298 -5.55 25.23 -1.02
CA SER A 298 -5.16 26.27 -1.97
C SER A 298 -6.23 27.33 -2.04
N ARG A 299 -5.81 28.61 -1.95
CA ARG A 299 -6.72 29.75 -2.15
C ARG A 299 -7.20 29.87 -3.60
N GLU A 300 -6.43 29.36 -4.56
CA GLU A 300 -6.69 29.45 -6.01
C GLU A 300 -7.43 28.20 -6.51
N PHE A 301 -7.00 27.00 -6.10
CA PHE A 301 -7.55 25.72 -6.60
C PHE A 301 -8.43 24.97 -5.60
N GLY A 302 -8.71 25.51 -4.41
CA GLY A 302 -9.35 24.79 -3.31
C GLY A 302 -8.39 23.87 -2.57
N TRP A 303 -7.71 22.98 -3.28
CA TRP A 303 -6.56 22.21 -2.77
C TRP A 303 -5.64 21.79 -3.91
N LEU A 304 -4.41 21.46 -3.56
CA LEU A 304 -3.38 20.90 -4.45
C LEU A 304 -2.78 19.65 -3.79
N ASN A 305 -2.09 18.83 -4.58
CA ASN A 305 -1.12 17.88 -4.03
C ASN A 305 -0.02 18.64 -3.25
N ARG A 306 0.30 18.21 -2.02
CA ARG A 306 1.31 18.81 -1.14
C ARG A 306 2.72 18.62 -1.75
N PRO A 307 3.40 19.68 -2.23
CA PRO A 307 4.67 19.54 -2.92
C PRO A 307 5.77 18.92 -2.06
N GLY A 308 6.67 18.16 -2.68
CA GLY A 308 7.78 17.49 -1.99
C GLY A 308 7.38 16.30 -1.11
N THR A 309 6.11 15.86 -1.15
CA THR A 309 5.65 14.67 -0.40
C THR A 309 6.30 13.40 -0.95
N GLN A 310 6.94 12.61 -0.10
CA GLN A 310 7.55 11.32 -0.46
C GLN A 310 7.33 10.29 0.64
N GLY A 311 7.15 9.03 0.26
CA GLY A 311 7.07 7.90 1.18
C GLY A 311 5.74 7.15 1.12
N TRP A 312 5.59 6.18 2.04
CA TRP A 312 4.32 5.49 2.24
C TRP A 312 3.26 6.44 2.78
N GLN A 313 2.20 6.69 2.00
CA GLN A 313 1.12 7.56 2.41
C GLN A 313 -0.08 6.75 2.89
N VAL A 314 -0.36 6.93 4.19
CA VAL A 314 -1.36 6.18 4.95
C VAL A 314 -2.77 6.35 4.38
N ASP A 315 -3.07 7.55 3.92
CA ASP A 315 -4.39 7.90 3.37
C ASP A 315 -4.61 7.33 1.96
N VAL A 316 -3.54 6.92 1.26
CA VAL A 316 -3.56 6.36 -0.12
C VAL A 316 -3.29 4.84 -0.12
N GLY A 317 -2.63 4.32 0.91
CA GLY A 317 -2.28 2.90 1.03
C GLY A 317 -1.07 2.44 0.21
N TYR A 318 -0.29 3.36 -0.36
CA TYR A 318 0.87 3.07 -1.23
C TYR A 318 2.00 4.09 -1.06
N HIS A 319 3.18 3.79 -1.61
CA HIS A 319 4.27 4.75 -1.74
C HIS A 319 3.93 5.78 -2.83
N ILE A 320 3.84 7.06 -2.45
CA ILE A 320 3.68 8.15 -3.41
C ILE A 320 4.88 9.08 -3.39
N ARG A 321 5.05 9.79 -4.50
CA ARG A 321 6.03 10.85 -4.67
C ARG A 321 5.34 12.00 -5.37
N ILE A 322 5.46 13.20 -4.83
CA ILE A 322 4.92 14.43 -5.36
C ILE A 322 6.09 15.41 -5.43
N ASN A 323 6.37 15.91 -6.62
CA ASN A 323 7.52 16.77 -6.88
C ASN A 323 7.28 18.22 -6.38
N ARG A 324 8.26 19.12 -6.57
CA ARG A 324 8.14 20.53 -6.12
C ARG A 324 6.97 21.31 -6.72
N TYR A 325 6.39 20.84 -7.84
CA TYR A 325 5.27 21.48 -8.54
C TYR A 325 3.90 20.89 -8.16
N GLY A 326 3.85 19.90 -7.26
CA GLY A 326 2.61 19.19 -6.96
C GLY A 326 2.26 18.08 -7.96
N HIS A 327 3.09 17.81 -8.97
CA HIS A 327 2.87 16.70 -9.89
C HIS A 327 3.25 15.37 -9.23
N ARG A 328 2.49 14.31 -9.51
CA ARG A 328 2.85 12.95 -9.07
C ARG A 328 4.06 12.46 -9.87
N GLY A 329 5.07 12.02 -9.12
CA GLY A 329 6.24 11.30 -9.60
C GLY A 329 7.52 12.12 -9.60
N GLY A 330 8.34 11.93 -10.63
CA GLY A 330 9.68 12.50 -10.71
C GLY A 330 9.73 14.03 -10.74
N GLU A 331 10.84 14.57 -10.23
CA GLU A 331 11.30 15.90 -10.60
C GLU A 331 11.50 15.98 -12.12
N HIS A 332 11.12 17.11 -12.71
CA HIS A 332 11.33 17.42 -14.12
C HIS A 332 11.72 18.88 -14.27
N PRO A 333 12.44 19.26 -15.35
CA PRO A 333 12.65 20.66 -15.66
C PRO A 333 11.32 21.35 -15.95
N GLU A 334 11.21 22.60 -15.51
CA GLU A 334 10.08 23.48 -15.75
C GLU A 334 9.93 23.74 -17.27
N LYS A 335 10.91 24.40 -17.87
CA LYS A 335 11.05 24.54 -19.32
C LYS A 335 11.16 23.18 -20.02
N LYS A 336 10.70 23.08 -21.26
CA LYS A 336 10.74 21.83 -22.03
C LYS A 336 12.11 21.63 -22.67
N PRO A 337 12.78 20.48 -22.45
CA PRO A 337 14.03 20.18 -23.15
C PRO A 337 13.81 20.08 -24.67
N ALA A 338 14.78 20.56 -25.45
CA ALA A 338 14.71 20.52 -26.91
C ALA A 338 14.51 19.08 -27.45
N GLY A 339 13.59 18.95 -28.40
CA GLY A 339 13.22 17.67 -29.01
C GLY A 339 12.47 16.70 -28.09
N VAL A 340 11.94 17.16 -26.95
CA VAL A 340 11.00 16.38 -26.12
C VAL A 340 9.57 16.84 -26.40
N PHE A 341 8.68 15.89 -26.69
CA PHE A 341 7.24 16.12 -26.74
C PHE A 341 6.66 15.94 -25.33
N ARG A 342 5.89 16.91 -24.84
CA ARG A 342 5.41 16.93 -23.45
C ARG A 342 3.90 16.80 -23.36
N ILE A 343 3.44 15.82 -22.59
CA ILE A 343 2.02 15.58 -22.31
C ILE A 343 1.73 16.01 -20.87
N LEU A 344 0.68 16.81 -20.65
CA LEU A 344 0.16 17.15 -19.33
C LEU A 344 -1.10 16.32 -19.06
N GLY A 345 -1.05 15.42 -18.09
CA GLY A 345 -2.19 14.65 -17.61
C GLY A 345 -2.92 15.38 -16.49
N LEU A 346 -4.23 15.56 -16.65
CA LEU A 346 -5.12 16.27 -15.72
C LEU A 346 -6.34 15.39 -15.38
N GLY A 347 -6.85 15.58 -14.16
CA GLY A 347 -8.01 14.87 -13.63
C GLY A 347 -7.90 14.68 -12.12
N ASP A 348 -8.53 13.61 -11.67
CA ASP A 348 -8.92 13.31 -10.30
C ASP A 348 -8.02 12.22 -9.63
N SER A 349 -8.58 11.40 -8.74
CA SER A 349 -7.90 10.25 -8.13
C SER A 349 -7.64 9.10 -9.11
N PHE A 350 -8.51 8.86 -10.09
CA PHE A 350 -8.23 7.89 -11.15
C PHE A 350 -7.05 8.35 -12.03
N THR A 351 -6.96 9.64 -12.39
CA THR A 351 -5.79 10.14 -13.15
C THR A 351 -4.52 10.22 -12.31
N PHE A 352 -4.65 10.56 -11.02
CA PHE A 352 -3.54 10.49 -10.08
C PHE A 352 -2.99 9.05 -9.96
N GLY A 353 -3.81 8.02 -10.21
CA GLY A 353 -3.46 6.61 -10.04
C GLY A 353 -3.55 6.17 -8.58
N TRP A 354 -4.64 6.56 -7.93
CA TRP A 354 -4.94 6.13 -6.56
C TRP A 354 -4.90 4.60 -6.45
N GLY A 355 -4.29 4.09 -5.38
CA GLY A 355 -4.22 2.64 -5.16
C GLY A 355 -3.19 1.86 -6.00
N VAL A 356 -2.38 2.51 -6.85
CA VAL A 356 -1.32 1.83 -7.65
C VAL A 356 0.07 2.47 -7.51
N ALA A 357 1.10 1.73 -7.92
CA ALA A 357 2.49 2.20 -7.98
C ALA A 357 2.67 3.30 -9.06
N GLU A 358 3.69 4.16 -8.91
CA GLU A 358 3.93 5.30 -9.80
C GLU A 358 4.11 4.87 -11.26
N GLU A 359 4.97 3.88 -11.48
CA GLU A 359 5.35 3.29 -12.77
C GLU A 359 4.23 2.50 -13.48
N ASP A 360 3.22 2.08 -12.71
CA ASP A 360 2.08 1.30 -13.18
C ASP A 360 0.82 2.20 -13.41
N THR A 361 0.90 3.52 -13.15
CA THR A 361 -0.17 4.48 -13.53
C THR A 361 -0.34 4.60 -15.05
N PHE A 362 -1.56 4.86 -15.53
CA PHE A 362 -1.84 4.90 -16.98
C PHE A 362 -1.02 5.97 -17.72
N LEU A 363 -0.69 7.08 -17.07
CA LEU A 363 0.17 8.13 -17.63
C LEU A 363 1.64 7.69 -17.78
N GLN A 364 2.14 6.82 -16.89
CA GLN A 364 3.47 6.21 -17.03
C GLN A 364 3.47 5.03 -18.01
N VAL A 365 2.37 4.27 -18.12
CA VAL A 365 2.14 3.30 -19.21
C VAL A 365 2.19 4.01 -20.56
N LEU A 366 1.47 5.14 -20.69
CA LEU A 366 1.47 5.99 -21.87
C LEU A 366 2.86 6.49 -22.23
N GLU A 367 3.61 7.10 -21.29
CA GLU A 367 4.99 7.54 -21.55
C GLU A 367 5.85 6.38 -22.07
N ARG A 368 5.78 5.23 -21.40
CA ARG A 368 6.56 4.03 -21.73
C ARG A 368 6.23 3.47 -23.12
N LYS A 369 4.94 3.43 -23.50
CA LYS A 369 4.50 2.97 -24.83
C LYS A 369 4.98 3.91 -25.94
N LEU A 370 4.82 5.23 -25.77
CA LEU A 370 5.26 6.21 -26.76
C LEU A 370 6.79 6.25 -26.89
N ARG A 371 7.53 6.10 -25.78
CA ARG A 371 9.00 5.96 -25.80
C ARG A 371 9.45 4.64 -26.45
N GLY A 372 8.74 3.54 -26.21
CA GLY A 372 8.97 2.26 -26.90
C GLY A 372 8.78 2.35 -28.42
N ALA A 373 7.85 3.20 -28.89
CA ALA A 373 7.67 3.50 -30.32
C ALA A 373 8.77 4.42 -30.93
N GLY A 374 9.77 4.83 -30.13
CA GLY A 374 10.92 5.62 -30.56
C GLY A 374 10.76 7.14 -30.44
N TYR A 375 9.75 7.63 -29.69
CA TYR A 375 9.55 9.07 -29.48
C TYR A 375 10.16 9.55 -28.16
N ARG A 376 10.74 10.76 -28.15
CA ARG A 376 11.21 11.42 -26.94
C ARG A 376 10.03 12.10 -26.22
N VAL A 377 9.25 11.33 -25.47
CA VAL A 377 8.08 11.82 -24.73
C VAL A 377 8.37 11.97 -23.23
N ARG A 378 7.79 12.99 -22.60
CA ARG A 378 7.68 13.14 -21.14
C ARG A 378 6.21 13.38 -20.78
N VAL A 379 5.65 12.56 -19.89
CA VAL A 379 4.29 12.76 -19.36
C VAL A 379 4.37 13.33 -17.94
N LEU A 380 3.65 14.42 -17.70
CA LEU A 380 3.53 15.07 -16.39
C LEU A 380 2.17 14.72 -15.78
N ASN A 381 2.14 14.08 -14.62
CA ASN A 381 0.89 13.77 -13.92
C ASN A 381 0.55 14.92 -12.96
N ALA A 382 -0.28 15.86 -13.41
CA ALA A 382 -0.74 17.02 -12.65
C ALA A 382 -2.15 16.82 -12.06
N ALA A 383 -2.67 15.60 -12.07
CA ALA A 383 -3.95 15.28 -11.43
C ALA A 383 -3.89 15.35 -9.91
N VAL A 384 -5.02 15.67 -9.29
CA VAL A 384 -5.15 15.83 -7.84
C VAL A 384 -6.42 15.11 -7.39
N PRO A 385 -6.35 14.19 -6.42
CA PRO A 385 -7.53 13.44 -5.96
C PRO A 385 -8.75 14.31 -5.59
N ALA A 386 -9.91 13.87 -6.07
CA ALA A 386 -11.22 14.53 -6.03
C ALA A 386 -11.32 15.91 -6.73
N TRP A 387 -10.38 16.30 -7.60
CA TRP A 387 -10.54 17.50 -8.42
C TRP A 387 -11.65 17.34 -9.44
N HIS A 388 -12.57 18.32 -9.45
CA HIS A 388 -13.55 18.51 -10.50
C HIS A 388 -12.89 19.04 -11.80
N SER A 389 -13.53 18.80 -12.94
CA SER A 389 -13.10 19.26 -14.27
C SER A 389 -12.71 20.75 -14.32
N SER A 390 -13.48 21.61 -13.64
CA SER A 390 -13.21 23.05 -13.52
C SER A 390 -11.90 23.41 -12.79
N GLN A 391 -11.47 22.60 -11.81
CA GLN A 391 -10.17 22.81 -11.14
C GLN A 391 -9.02 22.47 -12.08
N ALA A 392 -9.15 21.36 -12.82
CA ALA A 392 -8.21 20.98 -13.87
C ALA A 392 -8.12 22.02 -15.00
N LEU A 393 -9.26 22.57 -15.44
CA LEU A 393 -9.32 23.65 -16.43
C LEU A 393 -8.65 24.94 -15.90
N HIS A 394 -8.94 25.32 -14.66
CA HIS A 394 -8.30 26.49 -14.04
C HIS A 394 -6.79 26.30 -13.90
N TYR A 395 -6.33 25.10 -13.52
CA TYR A 395 -4.92 24.75 -13.49
C TYR A 395 -4.27 24.85 -14.88
N LEU A 396 -4.91 24.33 -15.92
CA LEU A 396 -4.44 24.44 -17.31
C LEU A 396 -4.32 25.91 -17.78
N ALA A 397 -5.23 26.78 -17.35
CA ALA A 397 -5.20 28.20 -17.70
C ALA A 397 -4.14 29.01 -16.93
N ARG A 398 -3.78 28.58 -15.71
CA ARG A 398 -2.93 29.34 -14.78
C ARG A 398 -1.49 28.80 -14.71
N GLU A 399 -1.33 27.53 -14.38
CA GLU A 399 -0.03 26.88 -14.15
C GLU A 399 0.43 26.04 -15.35
N GLY A 400 -0.51 25.40 -16.07
CA GLY A 400 -0.23 24.57 -17.25
C GLY A 400 0.75 25.16 -18.27
N PRO A 401 0.68 26.46 -18.64
CA PRO A 401 1.55 27.04 -19.68
C PRO A 401 3.02 27.08 -19.26
N ARG A 402 3.31 27.17 -17.96
CA ARG A 402 4.66 27.17 -17.38
C ARG A 402 5.46 25.92 -17.73
N PHE A 403 4.76 24.82 -18.01
CA PHE A 403 5.36 23.55 -18.40
C PHE A 403 5.37 23.31 -19.90
N GLU A 404 4.98 24.29 -20.75
CA GLU A 404 5.07 24.20 -22.21
C GLU A 404 4.54 22.85 -22.81
N PRO A 405 3.35 22.34 -22.42
CA PRO A 405 2.83 21.09 -22.97
C PRO A 405 2.64 21.19 -24.49
N ASP A 406 2.85 20.09 -25.22
CA ASP A 406 2.43 19.93 -26.61
C ASP A 406 1.04 19.27 -26.71
N LEU A 407 0.56 18.67 -25.61
CA LEU A 407 -0.68 17.91 -25.52
C LEU A 407 -1.20 17.89 -24.07
N VAL A 408 -2.51 18.00 -23.90
CA VAL A 408 -3.21 17.73 -22.63
C VAL A 408 -4.05 16.46 -22.75
N VAL A 409 -3.98 15.58 -21.74
CA VAL A 409 -4.92 14.48 -21.54
C VAL A 409 -5.74 14.80 -20.30
N MET A 410 -7.05 14.97 -20.44
CA MET A 410 -7.97 15.16 -19.33
C MET A 410 -8.86 13.92 -19.21
N SER A 411 -8.85 13.27 -18.06
CA SER A 411 -9.75 12.15 -17.76
C SER A 411 -10.81 12.58 -16.74
N PHE A 412 -12.05 12.16 -17.00
CA PHE A 412 -13.21 12.47 -16.18
C PHE A 412 -13.70 11.20 -15.47
N PHE A 413 -14.08 11.34 -14.20
CA PHE A 413 -15.00 10.43 -13.52
C PHE A 413 -16.44 10.99 -13.62
N MET A 414 -17.45 10.24 -13.17
CA MET A 414 -18.86 10.66 -13.31
C MET A 414 -19.17 11.97 -12.58
N ASP A 415 -18.56 12.17 -11.42
CA ASP A 415 -18.70 13.39 -10.59
C ASP A 415 -18.08 14.65 -11.24
N ASP A 416 -17.39 14.52 -12.39
CA ASP A 416 -16.72 15.62 -13.10
C ASP A 416 -17.48 16.14 -14.33
N VAL A 417 -18.55 15.44 -14.77
CA VAL A 417 -19.20 15.65 -16.09
C VAL A 417 -20.30 16.72 -16.03
N PHE A 418 -20.03 17.83 -15.35
CA PHE A 418 -20.87 19.03 -15.36
C PHE A 418 -20.01 20.28 -15.14
N TYR A 419 -20.64 21.46 -15.10
CA TYR A 419 -19.94 22.71 -14.79
C TYR A 419 -20.17 23.14 -13.34
N GLN A 420 -19.08 23.37 -12.60
CA GLN A 420 -19.11 23.99 -11.28
C GLN A 420 -18.02 25.06 -11.16
N THR A 421 -18.24 26.10 -10.35
CA THR A 421 -17.22 27.14 -10.11
C THR A 421 -16.19 26.69 -9.08
N VAL A 422 -14.93 27.11 -9.27
CA VAL A 422 -13.86 26.85 -8.29
C VAL A 422 -14.18 27.48 -6.93
N GLU A 423 -14.87 28.62 -6.89
CA GLU A 423 -15.28 29.26 -5.64
C GLU A 423 -16.31 28.43 -4.84
N ASN A 424 -17.25 27.74 -5.51
CA ASN A 424 -18.16 26.83 -4.82
C ASN A 424 -17.39 25.62 -4.24
N ILE A 425 -16.48 25.04 -5.01
CA ILE A 425 -15.61 23.95 -4.56
C ILE A 425 -14.75 24.39 -3.35
N ARG A 426 -14.26 25.63 -3.38
CA ARG A 426 -13.47 26.23 -2.30
C ARG A 426 -14.28 26.47 -1.02
N LYS A 427 -15.61 26.51 -1.10
CA LYS A 427 -16.54 26.55 0.05
C LYS A 427 -16.98 25.16 0.52
N GLY A 428 -16.78 24.11 -0.29
CA GLY A 428 -17.18 22.74 0.00
C GLY A 428 -16.41 22.07 1.15
N GLY A 429 -16.94 20.95 1.65
CA GLY A 429 -16.47 20.28 2.87
C GLY A 429 -14.98 19.92 2.87
N LYS A 430 -14.45 19.35 1.78
CA LYS A 430 -13.02 18.98 1.65
C LYS A 430 -12.08 20.19 1.81
N ALA A 431 -12.45 21.35 1.27
CA ALA A 431 -11.68 22.57 1.41
C ALA A 431 -11.73 23.12 2.85
N GLN A 432 -12.87 22.98 3.54
CA GLN A 432 -12.99 23.34 4.96
C GLN A 432 -12.17 22.41 5.86
N GLU A 433 -12.21 21.10 5.61
CA GLU A 433 -11.42 20.09 6.34
C GLU A 433 -9.92 20.37 6.24
N LEU A 434 -9.40 20.61 5.02
CA LEU A 434 -7.98 20.91 4.82
C LEU A 434 -7.54 22.23 5.50
N ARG A 435 -8.37 23.28 5.47
CA ARG A 435 -8.11 24.51 6.26
C ARG A 435 -8.07 24.24 7.76
N ALA A 436 -8.95 23.37 8.27
CA ALA A 436 -8.99 22.99 9.67
C ALA A 436 -7.76 22.14 10.05
N GLU A 437 -7.32 21.21 9.19
CA GLU A 437 -6.08 20.46 9.37
C GLU A 437 -4.86 21.41 9.39
N GLU A 438 -4.75 22.35 8.46
CA GLU A 438 -3.66 23.34 8.43
C GLU A 438 -3.64 24.27 9.64
N ALA A 439 -4.80 24.78 10.07
CA ALA A 439 -4.89 25.59 11.29
C ALA A 439 -4.46 24.77 12.53
N SER A 440 -4.77 23.47 12.54
CA SER A 440 -4.37 22.52 13.57
C SER A 440 -2.86 22.18 13.51
N GLU A 441 -2.28 22.04 12.31
CA GLU A 441 -0.83 21.89 12.12
C GLU A 441 -0.07 23.15 12.54
N ARG A 442 -0.57 24.34 12.20
CA ARG A 442 0.04 25.63 12.57
C ARG A 442 0.07 25.83 14.09
N ARG A 443 -1.04 25.52 14.79
CA ARG A 443 -1.08 25.57 16.26
C ARG A 443 -0.05 24.62 16.89
N ARG A 444 -0.04 23.34 16.51
CA ARG A 444 0.94 22.36 17.03
C ARG A 444 2.40 22.75 16.77
N ARG A 445 2.69 23.46 15.67
CA ARG A 445 4.03 24.01 15.38
C ARG A 445 4.37 25.17 16.30
N ALA A 446 3.45 26.12 16.48
CA ALA A 446 3.64 27.27 17.38
C ALA A 446 3.78 26.84 18.85
N GLU A 447 3.08 25.79 19.27
CA GLU A 447 3.18 25.15 20.59
C GLU A 447 4.48 24.34 20.78
N GLY A 448 5.35 24.25 19.76
CA GLY A 448 6.60 23.47 19.79
C GLY A 448 6.42 21.95 19.79
N VAL A 449 5.20 21.44 19.96
CA VAL A 449 4.87 20.01 20.10
C VAL A 449 5.36 19.18 18.91
N THR A 450 5.42 19.75 17.71
CA THR A 450 5.95 19.06 16.52
C THR A 450 7.45 18.73 16.59
N HIS A 451 8.23 19.35 17.47
CA HIS A 451 9.65 18.99 17.66
C HIS A 451 9.81 17.67 18.44
N ILE A 452 8.78 17.21 19.14
CA ILE A 452 8.80 15.97 19.94
C ILE A 452 8.49 14.77 19.03
N ARG A 453 9.52 14.00 18.70
CA ARG A 453 9.48 12.81 17.84
C ARG A 453 8.59 11.71 18.41
N LEU A 454 8.59 11.51 19.73
CA LEU A 454 7.69 10.58 20.42
C LEU A 454 6.22 10.94 20.24
N TYR A 455 5.87 12.23 20.36
CA TYR A 455 4.51 12.71 20.12
C TYR A 455 4.10 12.43 18.68
N ASN A 456 4.94 12.80 17.72
CA ASN A 456 4.68 12.59 16.30
C ASN A 456 4.50 11.10 15.97
N ALA A 457 5.38 10.23 16.48
CA ALA A 457 5.29 8.78 16.30
C ALA A 457 3.96 8.22 16.80
N TRP A 458 3.54 8.60 18.00
CA TRP A 458 2.25 8.19 18.58
C TRP A 458 1.05 8.75 17.80
N PHE A 459 1.10 10.04 17.43
CA PHE A 459 0.04 10.72 16.68
C PHE A 459 -0.15 10.13 15.28
N ASN A 460 0.95 9.89 14.57
CA ASN A 460 0.97 9.25 13.25
C ASN A 460 0.50 7.80 13.34
N TYR A 461 0.95 7.04 14.33
CA TYR A 461 0.47 5.68 14.60
C TYR A 461 -1.04 5.63 14.86
N ARG A 462 -1.58 6.57 15.67
CA ARG A 462 -3.03 6.69 15.87
C ARG A 462 -3.79 7.06 14.60
N LYS A 463 -3.20 7.86 13.68
CA LYS A 463 -3.79 8.10 12.35
C LYS A 463 -3.83 6.80 11.54
N ILE A 464 -2.72 6.06 11.48
CA ILE A 464 -2.62 4.75 10.78
C ILE A 464 -3.65 3.76 11.30
N LEU A 465 -3.74 3.58 12.62
CA LEU A 465 -4.73 2.67 13.22
C LEU A 465 -6.17 3.10 12.99
N ARG A 466 -6.45 4.41 12.86
CA ARG A 466 -7.77 4.93 12.52
C ARG A 466 -8.06 4.69 11.04
N ALA A 467 -7.18 5.11 10.14
CA ALA A 467 -7.31 4.91 8.70
C ALA A 467 -7.51 3.43 8.33
N ALA A 468 -6.68 2.52 8.88
CA ALA A 468 -6.80 1.08 8.61
C ALA A 468 -8.10 0.45 9.17
N ARG A 469 -8.72 1.05 10.19
CA ARG A 469 -10.04 0.65 10.70
C ARG A 469 -11.18 1.25 9.88
N ASP A 470 -11.07 2.54 9.57
CA ASP A 470 -12.07 3.30 8.82
C ASP A 470 -12.16 2.78 7.38
N TYR A 471 -11.04 2.48 6.72
CA TYR A 471 -11.00 1.88 5.38
C TYR A 471 -11.76 0.55 5.31
N ARG A 472 -11.61 -0.33 6.31
CA ARG A 472 -12.36 -1.60 6.39
C ARG A 472 -13.83 -1.44 6.79
N ARG A 473 -14.20 -0.33 7.43
CA ARG A 473 -15.57 -0.06 7.92
C ARG A 473 -16.39 0.82 7.00
N ARG A 474 -15.73 1.61 6.14
CA ARG A 474 -16.33 2.62 5.27
C ARG A 474 -15.97 2.44 3.79
N ASN A 475 -15.39 1.32 3.35
CA ASN A 475 -15.32 1.06 1.91
C ASN A 475 -16.78 1.04 1.40
N PRO A 476 -17.23 2.05 0.61
CA PRO A 476 -18.61 2.09 0.12
C PRO A 476 -18.83 1.03 -0.96
N TYR A 477 -17.73 0.55 -1.54
CA TYR A 477 -17.67 -0.32 -2.70
C TYR A 477 -16.98 -1.64 -2.31
N PRO A 478 -17.57 -2.46 -1.41
CA PRO A 478 -17.01 -3.76 -1.02
C PRO A 478 -17.12 -4.82 -2.12
N SER A 479 -17.94 -4.58 -3.15
CA SER A 479 -17.97 -5.37 -4.39
C SER A 479 -18.55 -4.54 -5.54
N PHE A 480 -18.39 -5.06 -6.77
CA PHE A 480 -19.01 -4.51 -7.98
C PHE A 480 -20.54 -4.39 -7.86
N GLU A 481 -21.18 -5.35 -7.19
CA GLU A 481 -22.63 -5.38 -6.98
C GLU A 481 -23.09 -4.32 -5.99
N ALA A 482 -22.33 -4.09 -4.91
CA ALA A 482 -22.61 -3.03 -3.95
C ALA A 482 -22.41 -1.64 -4.57
N GLU A 483 -21.31 -1.46 -5.32
CA GLU A 483 -21.07 -0.26 -6.11
C GLU A 483 -22.19 -0.03 -7.12
N ARG A 484 -22.59 -1.06 -7.88
CA ARG A 484 -23.71 -0.97 -8.83
C ARG A 484 -25.03 -0.63 -8.15
N ALA A 485 -25.35 -1.25 -7.01
CA ALA A 485 -26.58 -0.95 -6.28
C ALA A 485 -26.63 0.51 -5.82
N GLN A 486 -25.50 1.08 -5.38
CA GLN A 486 -25.38 2.51 -5.09
C GLN A 486 -25.50 3.35 -6.36
N LEU A 487 -24.92 2.94 -7.49
CA LEU A 487 -25.06 3.68 -8.74
C LEU A 487 -26.52 3.69 -9.25
N LEU A 488 -27.22 2.57 -9.14
CA LEU A 488 -28.64 2.43 -9.49
C LEU A 488 -29.56 3.24 -8.56
N SER A 489 -29.17 3.47 -7.29
CA SER A 489 -29.97 4.24 -6.35
C SER A 489 -29.91 5.76 -6.56
N HIS A 490 -29.03 6.26 -7.44
CA HIS A 490 -28.89 7.68 -7.75
C HIS A 490 -29.32 7.93 -9.21
N ALA A 491 -30.48 8.58 -9.38
CA ALA A 491 -31.12 8.77 -10.68
C ALA A 491 -30.24 9.52 -11.71
N GLU A 492 -29.30 10.35 -11.24
CA GLU A 492 -28.34 11.07 -12.09
C GLU A 492 -27.44 10.15 -12.91
N HIS A 493 -27.08 8.97 -12.40
CA HIS A 493 -26.22 8.00 -13.09
C HIS A 493 -26.96 7.25 -14.21
N MET A 494 -28.25 6.99 -14.02
CA MET A 494 -29.14 6.29 -14.97
C MET A 494 -29.72 7.23 -16.05
N GLY A 495 -29.97 8.49 -15.68
CA GLY A 495 -30.80 9.42 -16.44
C GLY A 495 -30.09 10.67 -16.96
N PHE A 496 -28.75 10.70 -17.01
CA PHE A 496 -27.97 11.91 -17.36
C PHE A 496 -28.49 12.63 -18.63
N GLU A 497 -28.79 11.88 -19.69
CA GLU A 497 -29.28 12.41 -20.97
C GLU A 497 -30.72 12.95 -20.89
N GLY A 498 -31.51 12.48 -19.92
CA GLY A 498 -32.88 12.93 -19.63
C GLY A 498 -32.97 14.02 -18.57
N ASN A 499 -31.84 14.49 -18.01
CA ASN A 499 -31.80 15.61 -17.07
C ASN A 499 -31.29 16.88 -17.77
N PRO A 500 -32.17 17.87 -18.07
CA PRO A 500 -31.77 19.10 -18.76
C PRO A 500 -30.64 19.87 -18.06
N ALA A 501 -30.61 19.88 -16.73
CA ALA A 501 -29.57 20.59 -15.96
C ALA A 501 -28.20 19.90 -16.06
N SER A 502 -28.17 18.57 -16.11
CA SER A 502 -26.93 17.80 -16.36
C SER A 502 -26.39 18.06 -17.76
N VAL A 503 -27.27 18.08 -18.77
CA VAL A 503 -26.90 18.38 -20.16
C VAL A 503 -26.42 19.82 -20.31
N GLU A 504 -27.11 20.82 -19.73
CA GLU A 504 -26.67 22.21 -19.74
C GLU A 504 -25.32 22.39 -19.03
N GLY A 505 -25.13 21.70 -17.90
CA GLY A 505 -23.88 21.68 -17.14
C GLY A 505 -22.71 21.14 -17.96
N LEU A 506 -22.89 20.00 -18.64
CA LEU A 506 -21.91 19.42 -19.55
C LEU A 506 -21.60 20.37 -20.72
N GLU A 507 -22.62 20.91 -21.38
CA GLU A 507 -22.44 21.84 -22.50
C GLU A 507 -21.69 23.12 -22.08
N LYS A 508 -21.97 23.64 -20.89
CA LYS A 508 -21.21 24.76 -20.31
C LYS A 508 -19.76 24.38 -20.01
N MET A 509 -19.52 23.19 -19.45
CA MET A 509 -18.18 22.67 -19.21
C MET A 509 -17.37 22.58 -20.50
N LEU A 510 -17.95 21.99 -21.56
CA LEU A 510 -17.29 21.84 -22.85
C LEU A 510 -16.96 23.17 -23.53
N ARG A 511 -17.86 24.17 -23.43
CA ARG A 511 -17.59 25.55 -23.93
C ARG A 511 -16.41 26.20 -23.22
N GLU A 512 -16.31 26.10 -21.89
CA GLU A 512 -15.20 26.68 -21.13
C GLU A 512 -13.87 25.98 -21.42
N TRP A 513 -13.87 24.65 -21.57
CA TRP A 513 -12.70 23.91 -22.09
C TRP A 513 -12.35 24.35 -23.51
N GLY A 514 -13.34 24.57 -24.38
CA GLY A 514 -13.15 25.00 -25.77
C GLY A 514 -12.51 26.39 -25.87
N LYS A 515 -12.93 27.31 -24.99
CA LYS A 515 -12.34 28.64 -24.84
C LYS A 515 -10.86 28.57 -24.46
N VAL A 516 -10.52 27.88 -23.37
CA VAL A 516 -9.11 27.75 -22.93
C VAL A 516 -8.28 26.99 -23.97
N ARG A 517 -8.84 25.97 -24.64
CA ARG A 517 -8.19 25.29 -25.78
C ARG A 517 -7.82 26.28 -26.88
N GLY A 518 -8.76 27.13 -27.29
CA GLY A 518 -8.57 28.14 -28.33
C GLY A 518 -7.55 29.20 -27.94
N GLU A 519 -7.68 29.80 -26.75
CA GLU A 519 -6.76 30.81 -26.20
C GLU A 519 -5.31 30.32 -26.08
N ARG A 520 -5.10 29.00 -25.90
CA ARG A 520 -3.76 28.42 -25.71
C ARG A 520 -3.20 27.72 -26.94
N GLY A 521 -4.01 27.44 -27.96
CA GLY A 521 -3.60 26.65 -29.13
C GLY A 521 -3.14 25.22 -28.78
N LEU A 522 -3.59 24.68 -27.63
CA LEU A 522 -3.14 23.37 -27.13
C LEU A 522 -4.16 22.28 -27.51
N PRO A 523 -3.74 21.16 -28.11
CA PRO A 523 -4.65 20.05 -28.36
C PRO A 523 -4.94 19.30 -27.06
N VAL A 524 -6.21 18.91 -26.87
CA VAL A 524 -6.72 18.26 -25.65
C VAL A 524 -7.45 16.97 -26.02
N ILE A 525 -7.07 15.85 -25.39
CA ILE A 525 -7.77 14.57 -25.48
C ILE A 525 -8.62 14.38 -24.23
N PHE A 526 -9.87 13.97 -24.42
CA PHE A 526 -10.78 13.58 -23.35
C PHE A 526 -10.92 12.06 -23.26
N THR A 527 -11.18 11.56 -22.05
CA THR A 527 -11.54 10.17 -21.80
C THR A 527 -12.39 10.06 -20.54
N PHE A 528 -13.30 9.10 -20.50
CA PHE A 528 -14.10 8.79 -19.31
C PHE A 528 -13.59 7.52 -18.65
N ILE A 529 -13.47 7.51 -17.32
CA ILE A 529 -13.08 6.33 -16.54
C ILE A 529 -14.33 5.85 -15.78
N PRO A 530 -14.90 4.68 -16.11
CA PRO A 530 -16.11 4.20 -15.45
C PRO A 530 -15.83 3.65 -14.05
N ALA A 531 -16.83 3.79 -13.17
CA ALA A 531 -16.91 3.04 -11.91
C ALA A 531 -16.96 1.52 -12.17
N GLY A 532 -16.44 0.70 -11.26
CA GLY A 532 -16.35 -0.75 -11.47
C GLY A 532 -17.72 -1.39 -11.67
N GLY A 533 -18.65 -1.10 -10.77
CA GLY A 533 -20.04 -1.52 -10.82
C GLY A 533 -20.78 -1.18 -12.12
N ALA A 534 -20.35 -0.17 -12.88
CA ALA A 534 -20.95 0.23 -14.15
C ALA A 534 -20.49 -0.60 -15.38
N LEU A 535 -19.41 -1.39 -15.27
CA LEU A 535 -18.93 -2.21 -16.40
C LEU A 535 -19.94 -3.31 -16.76
N GLY A 536 -20.32 -3.36 -18.04
CA GLY A 536 -21.30 -4.28 -18.60
C GLY A 536 -22.76 -3.83 -18.46
N PHE A 537 -23.01 -2.60 -18.00
CA PHE A 537 -24.35 -2.06 -17.74
C PHE A 537 -24.56 -0.76 -18.52
N PRO A 538 -25.02 -0.83 -19.79
CA PRO A 538 -25.17 0.33 -20.66
C PRO A 538 -26.00 1.47 -20.06
N GLU A 539 -27.00 1.16 -19.23
CA GLU A 539 -27.81 2.14 -18.50
C GLU A 539 -26.97 3.07 -17.60
N LEU A 540 -25.89 2.55 -16.99
CA LEU A 540 -24.98 3.32 -16.12
C LEU A 540 -23.88 4.09 -16.89
N GLN A 541 -23.79 3.92 -18.22
CA GLN A 541 -22.80 4.59 -19.06
C GLN A 541 -23.30 5.92 -19.67
N GLY A 542 -24.38 6.50 -19.13
CA GLY A 542 -24.96 7.76 -19.62
C GLY A 542 -23.97 8.94 -19.62
N HIS A 543 -23.17 9.07 -18.56
CA HIS A 543 -22.11 10.08 -18.44
C HIS A 543 -21.06 9.94 -19.55
N ALA A 544 -20.59 8.71 -19.80
CA ALA A 544 -19.60 8.40 -20.83
C ALA A 544 -20.11 8.76 -22.24
N ARG A 545 -21.35 8.35 -22.57
CA ARG A 545 -21.97 8.65 -23.86
C ARG A 545 -22.21 10.14 -24.07
N ALA A 546 -22.71 10.84 -23.06
CA ALA A 546 -22.94 12.27 -23.13
C ALA A 546 -21.63 13.03 -23.35
N LEU A 547 -20.59 12.71 -22.56
CA LEU A 547 -19.26 13.29 -22.74
C LEU A 547 -18.68 12.96 -24.12
N GLN A 548 -18.82 11.73 -24.62
CA GLN A 548 -18.34 11.36 -25.96
C GLN A 548 -19.01 12.16 -27.08
N ARG A 549 -20.34 12.29 -27.07
CA ARG A 549 -21.08 13.09 -28.07
C ARG A 549 -20.74 14.58 -27.98
N GLY A 550 -20.71 15.13 -26.77
CA GLY A 550 -20.32 16.52 -26.55
C GLY A 550 -18.85 16.79 -26.96
N SER A 551 -17.95 15.84 -26.69
CA SER A 551 -16.56 15.91 -27.15
C SER A 551 -16.50 16.03 -28.68
N ALA A 552 -17.23 15.18 -29.40
CA ALA A 552 -17.29 15.24 -30.86
C ALA A 552 -17.87 16.58 -31.36
N ALA A 553 -18.97 17.06 -30.78
CA ALA A 553 -19.62 18.32 -31.16
C ALA A 553 -18.72 19.56 -30.95
N HIS A 554 -17.89 19.56 -29.89
CA HIS A 554 -16.94 20.64 -29.60
C HIS A 554 -15.54 20.40 -30.18
N GLY A 555 -15.34 19.37 -31.00
CA GLY A 555 -14.07 19.05 -31.67
C GLY A 555 -12.96 18.56 -30.73
N PHE A 556 -13.31 17.92 -29.62
CA PHE A 556 -12.38 17.24 -28.72
C PHE A 556 -12.23 15.76 -29.11
N PRO A 557 -11.02 15.31 -29.44
CA PRO A 557 -10.72 13.89 -29.63
C PRO A 557 -10.91 13.10 -28.33
N TYR A 558 -11.63 11.98 -28.41
CA TYR A 558 -12.08 11.20 -27.26
C TYR A 558 -11.58 9.76 -27.33
N VAL A 559 -11.08 9.22 -26.22
CA VAL A 559 -10.76 7.79 -26.08
C VAL A 559 -11.90 7.06 -25.37
N ASP A 560 -12.48 6.10 -26.06
CA ASP A 560 -13.45 5.16 -25.47
C ASP A 560 -12.73 4.10 -24.61
N VAL A 561 -12.46 4.48 -23.37
CA VAL A 561 -11.92 3.60 -22.33
C VAL A 561 -12.95 2.58 -21.86
N VAL A 562 -14.25 2.91 -21.84
CA VAL A 562 -15.31 2.00 -21.37
C VAL A 562 -15.27 0.71 -22.19
N SER A 563 -15.39 0.80 -23.52
CA SER A 563 -15.33 -0.38 -24.38
C SER A 563 -13.96 -1.06 -24.38
N ALA A 564 -12.87 -0.34 -24.06
CA ALA A 564 -11.53 -0.93 -23.95
C ALA A 564 -11.38 -1.82 -22.70
N LEU A 565 -12.04 -1.45 -21.60
CA LEU A 565 -12.09 -2.23 -20.35
C LEU A 565 -13.06 -3.42 -20.47
N GLU A 566 -14.25 -3.20 -21.05
CA GLU A 566 -15.28 -4.26 -21.19
C GLU A 566 -14.86 -5.41 -22.12
N ARG A 567 -13.99 -5.13 -23.11
CA ARG A 567 -13.42 -6.16 -24.00
C ARG A 567 -12.32 -7.01 -23.35
N GLN A 568 -11.90 -6.74 -22.11
CA GLN A 568 -10.88 -7.56 -21.45
C GLN A 568 -11.46 -8.92 -21.01
N PRO A 569 -10.66 -10.01 -21.00
CA PRO A 569 -11.14 -11.32 -20.53
C PRO A 569 -11.58 -11.37 -19.06
N ASP A 570 -11.03 -10.49 -18.23
CA ASP A 570 -11.41 -10.30 -16.82
C ASP A 570 -11.54 -8.79 -16.51
N PRO A 571 -12.71 -8.18 -16.80
CA PRO A 571 -12.94 -6.77 -16.50
C PRO A 571 -12.99 -6.47 -15.00
N ARG A 572 -13.29 -7.48 -14.16
CA ARG A 572 -13.33 -7.31 -12.70
C ARG A 572 -11.95 -7.15 -12.10
N GLY A 573 -10.96 -7.90 -12.60
CA GLY A 573 -9.55 -7.80 -12.24
C GLY A 573 -8.88 -6.46 -12.61
N LEU A 574 -9.57 -5.57 -13.33
CA LEU A 574 -9.09 -4.23 -13.67
C LEU A 574 -9.27 -3.22 -12.51
N TYR A 575 -9.87 -3.63 -11.39
CA TYR A 575 -10.15 -2.79 -10.22
C TYR A 575 -9.57 -3.39 -8.93
N LEU A 576 -9.49 -2.59 -7.88
CA LEU A 576 -8.91 -2.95 -6.57
C LEU A 576 -9.92 -3.57 -5.58
N HIS A 577 -11.11 -3.93 -6.05
CA HIS A 577 -12.15 -4.62 -5.28
C HIS A 577 -11.61 -5.90 -4.62
N PRO A 578 -12.02 -6.24 -3.38
CA PRO A 578 -12.96 -5.55 -2.50
C PRO A 578 -12.29 -4.52 -1.57
N ARG A 579 -11.04 -4.11 -1.87
CA ARG A 579 -10.29 -3.14 -1.05
C ARG A 579 -10.68 -1.72 -1.40
N ASP A 580 -10.77 -1.42 -2.69
CA ASP A 580 -11.02 -0.07 -3.22
C ASP A 580 -11.81 -0.12 -4.55
N GLY A 581 -12.62 0.90 -4.82
CA GLY A 581 -13.32 1.07 -6.11
C GLY A 581 -12.44 1.63 -7.23
N HIS A 582 -11.19 2.02 -6.94
CA HIS A 582 -10.26 2.51 -7.95
C HIS A 582 -9.67 1.40 -8.84
N MET A 583 -9.12 1.82 -9.99
CA MET A 583 -8.45 0.96 -10.97
C MET A 583 -7.22 0.25 -10.38
N SER A 584 -7.03 -1.01 -10.76
CA SER A 584 -5.81 -1.77 -10.51
C SER A 584 -4.74 -1.45 -11.56
N ALA A 585 -3.53 -1.98 -11.38
CA ALA A 585 -2.44 -1.81 -12.33
C ALA A 585 -2.77 -2.34 -13.74
N SER A 586 -3.62 -3.36 -13.87
CA SER A 586 -4.09 -3.86 -15.17
C SER A 586 -5.13 -2.93 -15.79
N GLY A 587 -6.07 -2.36 -15.02
CA GLY A 587 -6.99 -1.32 -15.52
C GLY A 587 -6.23 -0.09 -16.04
N HIS A 588 -5.24 0.37 -15.28
CA HIS A 588 -4.33 1.43 -15.72
C HIS A 588 -3.53 1.07 -16.99
N ALA A 589 -3.11 -0.18 -17.16
CA ALA A 589 -2.43 -0.61 -18.37
C ALA A 589 -3.32 -0.46 -19.61
N VAL A 590 -4.58 -0.93 -19.55
CA VAL A 590 -5.55 -0.84 -20.64
C VAL A 590 -5.81 0.61 -21.05
N ILE A 591 -6.01 1.51 -20.08
CA ILE A 591 -6.21 2.95 -20.34
C ILE A 591 -4.98 3.58 -21.01
N GLY A 592 -3.78 3.30 -20.49
CA GLY A 592 -2.54 3.86 -21.02
C GLY A 592 -2.21 3.37 -22.43
N GLU A 593 -2.61 2.13 -22.75
CA GLU A 593 -2.51 1.55 -24.09
C GLU A 593 -3.49 2.18 -25.07
N ALA A 594 -4.77 2.33 -24.70
CA ALA A 594 -5.78 2.97 -25.54
C ALA A 594 -5.41 4.44 -25.89
N LEU A 595 -4.88 5.19 -24.91
CA LEU A 595 -4.35 6.55 -25.12
C LEU A 595 -3.13 6.55 -26.05
N ALA A 596 -2.19 5.62 -25.88
CA ALA A 596 -1.00 5.54 -26.72
C ALA A 596 -1.37 5.24 -28.18
N ASP A 597 -2.29 4.30 -28.39
CA ASP A 597 -2.82 3.93 -29.70
C ASP A 597 -3.48 5.10 -30.42
N LEU A 598 -4.31 5.91 -29.74
CA LEU A 598 -4.92 7.10 -30.34
C LEU A 598 -3.85 8.11 -30.75
N ILE A 599 -2.89 8.43 -29.86
CA ILE A 599 -1.84 9.43 -30.10
C ILE A 599 -0.93 9.02 -31.27
N LEU A 600 -0.60 7.72 -31.36
CA LEU A 600 0.20 7.16 -32.46
C LEU A 600 -0.55 7.19 -33.80
N LYS A 601 -1.84 6.79 -33.82
CA LYS A 601 -2.68 6.80 -35.03
C LYS A 601 -2.98 8.22 -35.51
N GLY A 602 -3.25 9.14 -34.59
CA GLY A 602 -3.54 10.54 -34.89
C GLY A 602 -2.35 11.36 -35.42
N ARG A 603 -1.11 10.86 -35.29
CA ARG A 603 0.14 11.57 -35.65
C ARG A 603 0.38 12.89 -34.90
N TRP A 604 -0.01 12.97 -33.62
CA TRP A 604 0.12 14.22 -32.83
C TRP A 604 1.57 14.48 -32.41
N LEU A 605 2.39 13.42 -32.41
CA LEU A 605 3.81 13.48 -32.10
C LEU A 605 4.56 14.11 -33.27
N LYS A 606 5.33 15.17 -32.98
CA LYS A 606 6.30 15.75 -33.93
C LYS A 606 7.24 14.66 -34.43
N ALA A 607 7.70 14.80 -35.68
CA ALA A 607 8.46 13.78 -36.40
C ALA A 607 9.59 13.17 -35.55
N LYS A 608 9.80 11.85 -35.67
CA LYS A 608 10.86 11.14 -34.93
C LYS A 608 12.20 11.85 -35.17
N PRO A 609 13.01 12.11 -34.14
CA PRO A 609 14.37 12.56 -34.36
C PRO A 609 15.09 11.54 -35.25
N PRO A 610 15.99 11.97 -36.14
CA PRO A 610 16.75 11.04 -36.97
C PRO A 610 17.46 10.01 -36.09
N ARG A 611 17.50 8.76 -36.55
CA ARG A 611 18.33 7.73 -35.91
C ARG A 611 19.78 8.13 -36.14
N GLY A 612 20.43 8.63 -35.08
CA GLY A 612 21.90 8.71 -35.00
C GLY A 612 22.50 7.36 -34.66
#